data_AF-A0AAP3GUL9-F1
#
_entry.id   AF-A0AAP3GUL9-F1
#
_cell.length_a   1.000
_cell.length_b   1.000
_cell.length_c   1.000
_cell.angle_alpha   90.00
_cell.angle_beta   90.00
_cell.angle_gamma   90.00
#
_symmetry.space_group_name_H-M   'P 1'
#
loop_
_entity.id
_entity.type
_entity.pdbx_description
1 polymer ?
#
loop_
_entity_poly.entity_id
_entity_poly.type
_entity_poly.pdbx_seq_one_letter_code
_entity_poly.pdbx_strand_id
1 'polypeptide(L)' 'MNIDQDALKNFQASKFDFVDAKGNDVDFNNLSEDVKYTLRDGETVVQDDMTAKDVVDTINDEYGKTINV' A
#
# COMPACT_ATOMS: atom_id res chain seq x y z
N MET A 1 -3.49 -11.33 -6.69
CA MET A 1 -2.90 -10.00 -6.98
C MET A 1 -1.41 -10.10 -6.75
N ASN A 2 -0.58 -9.46 -7.57
CA ASN A 2 0.88 -9.52 -7.44
C ASN A 2 1.45 -8.12 -7.23
N ILE A 3 2.17 -7.93 -6.14
CA ILE A 3 2.91 -6.69 -5.86
C ILE A 3 4.35 -6.90 -6.34
N ASP A 4 4.87 -5.92 -7.09
CA ASP A 4 6.26 -5.90 -7.49
C ASP A 4 7.15 -5.76 -6.25
N GLN A 5 8.19 -6.60 -6.14
CA GLN A 5 9.01 -6.67 -4.94
C GLN A 5 9.89 -5.42 -4.75
N ASP A 6 10.29 -4.78 -5.83
CA ASP A 6 11.07 -3.54 -5.75
C ASP A 6 10.15 -2.36 -5.43
N ALA A 7 8.94 -2.34 -6.01
CA ALA A 7 7.88 -1.41 -5.63
C ALA A 7 7.53 -1.50 -4.13
N LEU A 8 7.36 -2.72 -3.62
CA LEU A 8 7.06 -2.97 -2.21
C LEU A 8 8.18 -2.46 -1.31
N LYS A 9 9.45 -2.72 -1.65
CA LYS A 9 10.60 -2.20 -0.89
C LYS A 9 10.65 -0.67 -0.91
N ASN A 10 10.40 -0.06 -2.07
CA ASN A 10 10.37 1.39 -2.21
C ASN A 10 9.24 2.01 -1.38
N PHE A 11 8.07 1.37 -1.37
CA PHE A 11 6.94 1.75 -0.51
C PHE A 11 7.29 1.62 0.98
N GLN A 12 7.86 0.49 1.40
CA GLN A 12 8.28 0.25 2.79
C GLN A 12 9.41 1.17 3.26
N ALA A 13 10.20 1.72 2.33
CA ALA A 13 11.20 2.74 2.62
C ALA A 13 10.61 4.18 2.60
N SER A 14 9.35 4.32 2.20
CA SER A 14 8.64 5.59 2.19
C SER A 14 8.15 5.98 3.59
N LYS A 15 7.52 7.15 3.69
CA LYS A 15 6.88 7.63 4.93
C LYS A 15 5.42 7.20 5.07
N PHE A 16 4.89 6.51 4.06
CA PHE A 16 3.48 6.14 4.00
C PHE A 16 3.27 4.71 4.48
N ASP A 17 2.11 4.48 5.11
CA ASP A 17 1.71 3.18 5.62
C ASP A 17 0.29 2.83 5.17
N PHE A 18 0.05 1.55 4.89
CA PHE A 18 -1.30 1.03 4.75
C PHE A 18 -1.73 0.35 6.04
N VAL A 19 -2.95 0.67 6.47
CA VAL A 19 -3.62 -0.03 7.58
C VAL A 19 -4.93 -0.65 7.12
N ASP A 20 -5.37 -1.71 7.81
CA ASP A 20 -6.71 -2.27 7.64
C ASP A 20 -7.80 -1.40 8.30
N ALA A 21 -9.07 -1.75 8.09
CA ALA A 21 -10.21 -1.07 8.71
C ALA A 21 -10.20 -1.05 10.26
N LYS A 22 -9.36 -1.86 10.91
CA LYS A 22 -9.15 -1.89 12.36
C LYS A 22 -7.93 -1.06 12.79
N GLY A 23 -7.19 -0.49 11.85
CA GLY A 23 -5.98 0.28 12.08
C GLY A 23 -4.73 -0.58 12.29
N ASN A 24 -4.75 -1.87 11.93
CA ASN A 24 -3.56 -2.72 11.99
C ASN A 24 -2.73 -2.60 10.72
N ASP A 25 -1.42 -2.77 10.84
CA ASP A 25 -0.50 -2.84 9.71
C ASP A 25 -0.92 -3.94 8.72
N VAL A 26 -0.81 -3.62 7.43
CA VAL A 26 -1.23 -4.52 6.36
C VAL A 26 -0.15 -5.55 6.05
N ASP A 27 -0.54 -6.83 6.05
CA ASP A 27 0.27 -7.88 5.44
C ASP A 27 0.00 -7.94 3.93
N PHE A 28 0.91 -7.35 3.17
CA PHE A 28 0.85 -7.29 1.71
C PHE A 28 0.90 -8.67 1.03
N ASN A 29 1.32 -9.73 1.72
CA ASN A 29 1.29 -11.10 1.19
C ASN A 29 -0.08 -11.77 1.34
N ASN A 30 -0.97 -11.21 2.15
CA ASN A 30 -2.25 -11.79 2.50
C ASN A 30 -3.38 -10.73 2.48
N LEU A 31 -3.43 -9.95 1.39
CA LEU A 31 -4.52 -9.00 1.18
C LEU A 31 -5.83 -9.73 0.94
N SER A 32 -6.88 -9.27 1.61
CA SER A 32 -8.24 -9.79 1.49
C SER A 32 -9.09 -8.84 0.65
N GLU A 33 -9.89 -9.39 -0.26
CA GLU A 33 -10.83 -8.60 -1.08
C GLU A 33 -12.03 -8.07 -0.25
N ASP A 34 -12.30 -8.67 0.92
CA ASP A 34 -13.39 -8.28 1.82
C ASP A 34 -12.98 -7.18 2.81
N VAL A 35 -11.70 -6.83 2.86
CA VAL A 35 -11.16 -5.82 3.77
C VAL A 35 -10.91 -4.52 3.01
N LYS A 36 -11.20 -3.41 3.67
CA LYS A 36 -10.87 -2.06 3.20
C LYS A 36 -9.63 -1.54 3.90
N TYR A 37 -8.82 -0.82 3.14
CA TYR A 37 -7.52 -0.34 3.55
C TYR A 37 -7.45 1.18 3.46
N THR A 38 -6.58 1.75 4.29
CA THR A 38 -6.37 3.19 4.38
C THR A 38 -4.88 3.48 4.21
N LEU A 39 -4.54 4.35 3.27
CA LEU A 39 -3.19 4.92 3.14
C LEU A 39 -3.04 6.11 4.10
N ARG A 40 -1.97 6.10 4.90
CA ARG A 40 -1.68 7.12 5.90
C ARG A 40 -0.30 7.73 5.69
N ASP A 41 -0.18 9.01 6.07
CA ASP A 41 1.07 9.74 6.27
C ASP A 41 1.15 10.08 7.76
N GLY A 42 1.69 9.13 8.55
CA GLY A 42 1.62 9.17 10.00
C GLY A 42 0.16 9.15 10.52
N GLU A 43 -0.27 10.23 11.17
CA GLU A 43 -1.64 10.36 11.69
C GLU A 43 -2.66 10.85 10.65
N THR A 44 -2.20 11.27 9.47
CA THR A 44 -3.08 11.81 8.43
C THR A 44 -3.55 10.73 7.48
N VAL A 45 -4.86 10.64 7.25
CA VAL A 45 -5.43 9.80 6.21
C VAL A 45 -5.24 10.46 4.85
N VAL A 46 -4.47 9.82 3.98
CA VAL A 46 -4.24 10.27 2.59
C VAL A 46 -5.36 9.76 1.69
N GLN A 47 -5.69 8.48 1.82
CA GLN A 47 -6.74 7.83 1.05
C GLN A 47 -7.38 6.71 1.87
N ASP A 48 -8.70 6.59 1.80
CA ASP A 48 -9.47 5.63 2.60
C ASP A 48 -10.37 4.76 1.71
N ASP A 49 -10.94 3.71 2.29
CA ASP A 49 -11.86 2.76 1.66
C ASP A 49 -11.26 2.01 0.43
N MET A 50 -9.93 1.88 0.40
CA MET A 50 -9.20 1.24 -0.69
C MET A 50 -9.39 -0.27 -0.69
N THR A 51 -9.61 -0.85 -1.86
CA THR A 51 -9.65 -2.31 -2.02
C THR A 51 -8.23 -2.88 -2.04
N ALA A 52 -8.10 -4.19 -1.83
CA ALA A 52 -6.82 -4.89 -2.03
C ALA A 52 -6.19 -4.60 -3.40
N LYS A 53 -7.03 -4.44 -4.45
CA LYS A 53 -6.55 -4.10 -5.79
C LYS A 53 -5.96 -2.69 -5.84
N ASP A 54 -6.64 -1.72 -5.23
CA ASP A 54 -6.18 -0.33 -5.20
C ASP A 54 -4.85 -0.21 -4.45
N VAL A 55 -4.67 -0.97 -3.36
CA VAL A 55 -3.40 -1.05 -2.62
C VAL A 55 -2.27 -1.53 -3.53
N VAL A 56 -2.48 -2.65 -4.23
CA VAL A 56 -1.50 -3.25 -5.14
C VAL A 56 -1.15 -2.31 -6.29
N ASP A 57 -2.18 -1.72 -6.91
CA ASP A 57 -2.02 -0.78 -8.02
C ASP A 57 -1.23 0.46 -7.55
N THR A 58 -1.57 1.03 -6.39
CA THR A 58 -0.87 2.21 -5.83
C THR A 58 0.61 1.91 -5.61
N ILE A 59 0.93 0.77 -4.97
CA ILE A 59 2.32 0.38 -4.74
C ILE A 59 3.05 0.22 -6.07
N ASN A 60 2.49 -0.54 -7.01
CA ASN A 60 3.15 -0.82 -8.28
C ASN A 60 3.31 0.43 -9.17
N ASP A 61 2.30 1.29 -9.24
CA ASP A 61 2.28 2.43 -10.17
C ASP A 61 3.08 3.62 -9.67
N GLU A 62 3.08 3.86 -8.35
CA GLU A 62 3.82 4.96 -7.73
C GLU A 62 5.25 4.58 -7.35
N TYR A 63 5.46 3.35 -6.87
CA TYR A 63 6.75 2.92 -6.30
C TYR A 63 7.48 1.89 -7.18
N GLY A 64 6.80 1.26 -8.16
CA GLY A 64 7.40 0.31 -9.10
C GLY A 64 8.08 0.96 -10.31
N LYS A 65 7.95 2.28 -10.49
CA LYS A 65 8.76 3.00 -11.45
C LYS A 65 10.16 3.12 -10.88
N THR A 66 11.10 2.39 -11.48
CA THR A 66 12.53 2.67 -11.33
C THR A 66 12.74 4.15 -11.62
N ILE A 67 13.07 4.92 -10.57
CA ILE A 67 13.67 6.23 -10.75
C ILE A 67 15.00 5.93 -11.46
N ASN A 68 15.02 6.10 -12.78
CA ASN A 68 16.27 6.30 -13.50
C ASN A 68 16.87 7.59 -12.95
N VAL A 69 17.64 7.47 -11.87
CA VAL A 69 18.60 8.49 -11.39
C VAL A 69 19.80 8.52 -12.32
#